data_AF-A0A5D0NJ75-F1
#
_entry.id   AF-A0A5D0NJ75-F1
#
_cell.length_a   1.000
_cell.length_b   1.000
_cell.length_c   1.000
_cell.angle_alpha   90.00
_cell.angle_beta   90.00
_cell.angle_gamma   90.00
#
_symmetry.space_group_name_H-M   'P 1'
#
loop_
_entity.id
_entity.type
_entity.pdbx_description
1 polymer ?
#
loop_
_entity_poly.entity_id
_entity_poly.type
_entity_poly.pdbx_seq_one_letter_code
_entity_poly.pdbx_strand_id
1 'polypeptide(L)'
;MKGRWQWEGDGADLTRLDVLDQPFPHVEAFDPADGLPAPPDEVDFSSAEAFEAAEIAYQEQRDTLVFDGRHSIGLLYLCHLGCAYREALVVSGPSRGEMWADDLADDGGFRPLVDEGGGRVGFARWYRRWLEAAEGASGL
;
A
#
# COMPACT_ATOMS: atom_id res chain seq x y z
N MET A 1 1.82 17.65 21.91
CA MET A 1 1.66 18.39 20.63
C MET A 1 0.20 18.76 20.46
N LYS A 2 -0.20 20.01 20.72
CA LYS A 2 -1.52 20.56 20.36
C LYS A 2 -1.23 21.84 19.56
N GLY A 3 -1.85 22.01 18.39
CA GLY A 3 -1.71 23.23 17.57
C GLY A 3 -0.93 23.10 16.25
N ARG A 4 -0.69 21.89 15.72
CA ARG A 4 -0.27 21.71 14.32
C ARG A 4 -1.45 21.22 13.50
N TRP A 5 -1.49 21.57 12.22
CA TRP A 5 -2.45 21.02 11.26
C TRP A 5 -2.34 19.48 11.28
N GLN A 6 -3.48 18.80 11.40
CA GLN A 6 -3.55 17.35 11.38
C GLN A 6 -4.36 16.93 10.16
N TRP A 7 -3.86 15.89 9.49
CA TRP A 7 -4.61 15.23 8.45
C TRP A 7 -5.73 14.43 9.12
N GLU A 8 -6.97 14.81 8.85
CA GLU A 8 -8.18 14.13 9.34
C GLU A 8 -8.94 13.59 8.13
N GLY A 9 -9.40 12.33 8.20
CA GLY A 9 -10.13 11.69 7.12
C GLY A 9 -9.70 10.24 6.88
N ASP A 10 -10.22 9.65 5.82
CA ASP A 10 -9.87 8.30 5.41
C ASP A 10 -8.37 8.19 5.04
N GLY A 11 -7.71 7.14 5.49
CA GLY A 11 -6.25 6.96 5.36
C GLY A 11 -5.38 7.79 6.31
N ALA A 12 -5.96 8.61 7.20
CA ALA A 12 -5.19 9.39 8.18
C ALA A 12 -4.38 8.51 9.14
N ASP A 13 -4.99 7.45 9.66
CA ASP A 13 -4.33 6.52 10.57
C ASP A 13 -3.31 5.61 9.86
N LEU A 14 -3.35 5.55 8.52
CA LEU A 14 -2.40 4.79 7.70
C LEU A 14 -1.13 5.61 7.41
N THR A 15 -1.25 6.93 7.38
CA THR A 15 -0.12 7.81 7.04
C THR A 15 0.83 7.95 8.22
N ARG A 16 2.08 7.55 8.02
CA ARG A 16 3.14 7.72 9.02
C ARG A 16 3.75 9.12 8.95
N LEU A 17 3.10 10.07 9.62
CA LEU A 17 3.49 11.48 9.62
C LEU A 17 4.90 11.74 10.19
N ASP A 18 5.40 10.87 11.06
CA ASP A 18 6.73 10.98 11.70
C ASP A 18 7.90 10.67 10.75
N VAL A 19 7.63 10.04 9.61
CA VAL A 19 8.63 9.62 8.62
C VAL A 19 8.33 10.15 7.21
N LEU A 20 7.41 11.11 7.07
CA LEU A 20 6.97 11.61 5.77
C LEU A 20 8.07 12.39 5.01
N ASP A 21 9.03 12.97 5.74
CA ASP A 21 10.19 13.66 5.20
C ASP A 21 11.34 12.72 4.81
N GLN A 22 11.26 11.44 5.19
CA GLN A 22 12.22 10.42 4.81
C GLN A 22 11.92 9.89 3.40
N PRO A 23 12.94 9.61 2.58
CA PRO A 23 12.74 9.26 1.18
C PRO A 23 12.12 7.86 1.03
N PHE A 24 11.00 7.79 0.32
CA PHE A 24 10.52 6.54 -0.27
C PHE A 24 11.55 6.04 -1.29
N PRO A 25 12.12 4.83 -1.12
CA PRO A 25 13.31 4.42 -1.87
C PRO A 25 13.00 3.80 -3.24
N HIS A 26 11.75 3.46 -3.52
CA HIS A 26 11.37 2.69 -4.70
C HIS A 26 11.00 3.59 -5.88
N VAL A 27 11.45 3.18 -7.06
CA VAL A 27 11.06 3.77 -8.35
C VAL A 27 10.30 2.77 -9.22
N GLU A 28 10.39 1.47 -8.93
CA GLU A 28 9.64 0.40 -9.59
C GLU A 28 8.74 -0.32 -8.59
N ALA A 29 7.77 -1.07 -9.10
CA ALA A 29 6.92 -1.92 -8.26
C ALA A 29 7.77 -2.89 -7.43
N PHE A 30 7.31 -3.17 -6.22
CA PHE A 30 7.93 -4.12 -5.32
C PHE A 30 6.87 -4.80 -4.47
N ASP A 31 7.08 -6.07 -4.16
CA ASP A 31 6.24 -6.78 -3.20
C ASP A 31 7.06 -7.10 -1.94
N PRO A 32 6.67 -6.63 -0.74
CA PRO A 32 7.24 -7.07 0.52
C PRO A 32 7.27 -8.59 0.73
N ALA A 33 6.37 -9.32 0.07
CA ALA A 33 6.33 -10.78 0.10
C ALA A 33 7.36 -11.43 -0.83
N ASP A 34 8.02 -10.66 -1.71
CA ASP A 34 9.07 -11.17 -2.59
C ASP A 34 10.20 -11.81 -1.77
N GLY A 35 10.49 -13.09 -2.08
CA GLY A 35 11.54 -13.85 -1.42
C GLY A 35 11.13 -14.53 -0.11
N LEU A 36 9.85 -14.47 0.27
CA LEU A 36 9.31 -15.35 1.32
C LEU A 36 9.38 -16.82 0.89
N PRO A 37 9.55 -17.75 1.85
CA PRO A 37 9.39 -19.18 1.55
C PRO A 37 7.97 -19.46 1.08
N ALA A 38 7.78 -20.55 0.32
CA ALA A 38 6.45 -21.01 -0.01
C ALA A 38 5.64 -21.33 1.27
N PRO A 39 4.31 -21.15 1.25
CA PRO A 39 3.46 -21.60 2.34
C PRO A 39 3.67 -23.09 2.65
N PRO A 40 3.49 -23.53 3.91
CA PRO A 40 3.49 -24.95 4.26
C PRO A 40 2.50 -25.72 3.38
N ASP A 41 2.90 -26.92 2.92
CA ASP A 41 2.00 -27.84 2.20
C ASP A 41 1.58 -28.95 3.17
N GLU A 42 0.28 -29.28 3.21
CA GLU A 42 -0.28 -30.33 4.07
C GLU A 42 0.44 -31.67 3.88
N VAL A 43 0.94 -31.97 2.67
CA VAL A 43 1.63 -33.23 2.36
C VAL A 43 2.96 -33.40 3.12
N ASP A 44 3.54 -32.32 3.61
CA ASP A 44 4.82 -32.33 4.33
C ASP A 44 4.65 -32.66 5.82
N PHE A 45 3.42 -32.77 6.31
CA PHE A 45 3.10 -32.95 7.73
C PHE A 45 2.44 -34.30 8.00
N SER A 46 2.83 -34.89 9.13
CA SER A 46 2.29 -36.19 9.58
C SER A 46 0.95 -36.09 10.31
N SER A 47 0.44 -34.88 10.55
CA SER A 47 -0.85 -34.64 11.21
C SER A 47 -1.39 -33.25 10.88
N ALA A 48 -2.72 -33.09 10.91
CA ALA A 48 -3.41 -31.81 10.72
C ALA A 48 -2.99 -30.76 11.76
N GLU A 49 -2.83 -31.15 13.04
CA GLU A 49 -2.41 -30.22 14.10
C GLU A 49 -1.02 -29.62 13.84
N ALA A 50 -0.08 -30.44 13.32
CA ALA A 50 1.25 -29.96 12.96
C ALA A 50 1.22 -29.03 11.73
N PHE A 51 0.35 -29.31 10.77
CA PHE A 51 0.13 -28.44 9.60
C PHE A 51 -0.50 -27.10 10.01
N GLU A 52 -1.57 -27.11 10.81
CA GLU A 52 -2.22 -25.89 11.31
C GLU A 52 -1.24 -25.01 12.10
N ALA A 53 -0.40 -25.61 12.95
CA ALA A 53 0.63 -24.86 13.68
C ALA A 53 1.67 -24.24 12.75
N ALA A 54 2.06 -24.93 11.68
CA ALA A 54 2.99 -24.42 10.69
C ALA A 54 2.37 -23.29 9.85
N GLU A 55 1.10 -23.42 9.46
CA GLU A 55 0.37 -22.36 8.76
C GLU A 55 0.27 -21.11 9.62
N ILE A 56 -0.11 -21.22 10.89
CA ILE A 56 -0.19 -20.06 11.80
C ILE A 56 1.17 -19.37 11.89
N ALA A 57 2.25 -20.13 12.12
CA ALA A 57 3.60 -19.57 12.21
C ALA A 57 4.05 -18.88 10.91
N TYR A 58 3.71 -19.46 9.75
CA TYR A 58 3.98 -18.86 8.45
C TYR A 58 3.19 -17.57 8.24
N GLN A 59 1.89 -17.55 8.58
CA GLN A 59 1.03 -16.37 8.48
C GLN A 59 1.55 -15.24 9.37
N GLU A 60 1.87 -15.50 10.63
CA GLU A 60 2.41 -14.49 11.56
C GLU A 60 3.75 -13.90 11.08
N GLN A 61 4.64 -14.75 10.54
CA GLN A 61 5.90 -14.30 9.97
C GLN A 61 5.66 -13.44 8.72
N ARG A 62 4.78 -13.89 7.82
CA ARG A 62 4.44 -13.15 6.60
C ARG A 62 3.85 -11.79 6.94
N ASP A 63 2.86 -11.74 7.82
CA ASP A 63 2.21 -10.48 8.23
C ASP A 63 3.21 -9.50 8.83
N THR A 64 4.14 -9.97 9.66
CA THR A 64 5.19 -9.14 10.25
C THR A 64 6.08 -8.48 9.20
N LEU A 65 6.40 -9.19 8.11
CA LEU A 65 7.28 -8.70 7.04
C LEU A 65 6.53 -7.85 6.02
N VAL A 66 5.33 -8.27 5.64
CA VAL A 66 4.50 -7.63 4.61
C VAL A 66 3.93 -6.31 5.11
N PHE A 67 3.45 -6.27 6.36
CA PHE A 67 2.85 -5.06 6.94
C PHE A 67 3.85 -4.22 7.76
N ASP A 68 5.15 -4.43 7.56
CA ASP A 68 6.17 -3.58 8.17
C ASP A 68 6.01 -2.13 7.68
N GLY A 69 5.79 -1.21 8.62
CA GLY A 69 5.57 0.20 8.31
C GLY A 69 6.76 0.90 7.63
N ARG A 70 7.91 0.25 7.45
CA ARG A 70 9.03 0.77 6.64
C ARG A 70 8.67 0.85 5.15
N HIS A 71 7.75 0.02 4.67
CA HIS A 71 7.32 0.02 3.27
C HIS A 71 6.53 1.26 2.88
N SER A 72 5.95 1.98 3.85
CA SER A 72 5.16 3.19 3.63
C SER A 72 5.88 4.50 3.98
N ILE A 73 7.20 4.47 4.20
CA ILE A 73 8.00 5.67 4.45
C ILE A 73 7.87 6.66 3.29
N GLY A 74 7.64 7.94 3.59
CA GLY A 74 7.52 8.99 2.57
C GLY A 74 6.20 8.96 1.78
N LEU A 75 5.24 8.08 2.13
CA LEU A 75 3.92 8.00 1.51
C LEU A 75 2.86 8.77 2.31
N LEU A 76 2.00 9.50 1.60
CA LEU A 76 0.78 10.10 2.12
C LEU A 76 -0.42 9.37 1.52
N TYR A 77 -1.18 8.63 2.34
CA TYR A 77 -2.39 7.94 1.88
C TYR A 77 -3.53 8.92 1.66
N LEU A 78 -4.12 8.90 0.46
CA LEU A 78 -5.14 9.86 0.03
C LEU A 78 -6.53 9.24 -0.09
N CYS A 79 -6.62 7.93 -0.34
CA CYS A 79 -7.88 7.23 -0.54
C CYS A 79 -7.78 5.75 -0.17
N HIS A 80 -8.89 5.21 0.33
CA HIS A 80 -9.15 3.78 0.42
C HIS A 80 -10.29 3.43 -0.55
N LEU A 81 -10.05 2.48 -1.44
CA LEU A 81 -10.97 2.10 -2.52
C LEU A 81 -11.98 1.02 -2.10
N GLY A 82 -11.99 0.64 -0.82
CA GLY A 82 -12.69 -0.56 -0.33
C GLY A 82 -11.74 -1.75 -0.26
N CYS A 83 -12.13 -2.81 0.46
CA CYS A 83 -11.37 -4.08 0.56
C CYS A 83 -9.87 -3.92 0.90
N ALA A 84 -9.50 -2.89 1.68
CA ALA A 84 -8.12 -2.55 2.02
C ALA A 84 -7.20 -2.08 0.87
N TYR A 85 -7.72 -1.88 -0.35
CA TYR A 85 -7.00 -1.22 -1.44
C TYR A 85 -6.82 0.26 -1.16
N ARG A 86 -5.62 0.78 -1.39
CA ARG A 86 -5.29 2.18 -1.08
C ARG A 86 -4.44 2.82 -2.17
N GLU A 87 -4.54 4.14 -2.26
CA GLU A 87 -3.68 4.94 -3.12
C GLU A 87 -2.97 6.02 -2.29
N ALA A 88 -1.67 6.16 -2.54
CA ALA A 88 -0.80 7.07 -1.82
C ALA A 88 0.01 7.96 -2.75
N LEU A 89 0.28 9.18 -2.30
CA LEU A 89 1.19 10.12 -2.93
C LEU A 89 2.59 9.94 -2.33
N VAL A 90 3.60 9.82 -3.19
CA VAL A 90 5.00 9.89 -2.74
C VAL A 90 5.37 11.35 -2.45
N VAL A 91 5.62 11.67 -1.19
CA VAL A 91 5.97 13.03 -0.72
C VAL A 91 7.47 13.28 -0.75
N SER A 92 8.26 12.24 -0.47
CA SER A 92 9.72 12.33 -0.34
C SER A 92 10.39 11.17 -1.06
N GLY A 93 11.53 11.41 -1.72
CA GLY A 93 12.28 10.40 -2.46
C GLY A 93 12.28 10.59 -3.99
N PRO A 94 12.88 9.65 -4.75
CA PRO A 94 13.04 9.79 -6.20
C PRO A 94 11.72 9.80 -6.99
N SER A 95 10.69 9.09 -6.53
CA SER A 95 9.35 9.08 -7.13
C SER A 95 8.43 10.21 -6.63
N ARG A 96 8.98 11.28 -6.04
CA ARG A 96 8.17 12.38 -5.47
C ARG A 96 7.18 12.95 -6.49
N GLY A 97 5.91 13.03 -6.06
CA GLY A 97 4.81 13.56 -6.85
C GLY A 97 4.04 12.50 -7.65
N GLU A 98 4.56 11.27 -7.72
CA GLU A 98 3.88 10.12 -8.31
C GLU A 98 2.86 9.52 -7.34
N MET A 99 1.78 8.98 -7.91
CA MET A 99 0.77 8.20 -7.21
C MET A 99 1.11 6.71 -7.30
N TRP A 100 0.93 6.02 -6.18
CA TRP A 100 1.21 4.60 -6.03
C TRP A 100 0.00 3.89 -5.44
N ALA A 101 -0.22 2.65 -5.86
CA ALA A 101 -1.15 1.73 -5.24
C ALA A 101 -0.44 0.92 -4.15
N ASP A 102 -1.14 0.72 -3.04
CA ASP A 102 -0.85 -0.26 -1.99
C ASP A 102 -1.92 -1.35 -2.14
N ASP A 103 -1.51 -2.44 -2.78
CA ASP A 103 -2.32 -3.61 -3.12
C ASP A 103 -1.95 -4.81 -2.23
N LEU A 104 -1.35 -4.57 -1.05
CA LEU A 104 -0.97 -5.64 -0.10
C LEU A 104 -2.17 -6.50 0.35
N ALA A 105 -3.38 -5.98 0.25
CA ALA A 105 -4.61 -6.70 0.59
C ALA A 105 -4.91 -7.88 -0.36
N ASP A 106 -4.32 -7.89 -1.56
CA ASP A 106 -4.51 -8.92 -2.61
C ASP A 106 -3.17 -9.52 -3.05
N ASP A 107 -2.16 -9.52 -2.16
CA ASP A 107 -0.80 -10.00 -2.44
C ASP A 107 -0.16 -9.34 -3.69
N GLY A 108 -0.54 -8.09 -3.99
CA GLY A 108 -0.09 -7.34 -5.18
C GLY A 108 1.07 -6.37 -4.92
N GLY A 109 1.50 -6.24 -3.67
CA GLY A 109 2.58 -5.34 -3.26
C GLY A 109 2.26 -3.85 -3.48
N PHE A 110 3.30 -3.08 -3.77
CA PHE A 110 3.21 -1.67 -4.12
C PHE A 110 3.61 -1.45 -5.56
N ARG A 111 2.85 -0.61 -6.27
CA ARG A 111 3.15 -0.28 -7.67
C ARG A 111 2.83 1.17 -8.01
N PRO A 112 3.56 1.78 -8.95
CA PRO A 112 3.17 3.07 -9.49
C PRO A 112 1.84 2.98 -10.24
N LEU A 113 1.01 4.00 -10.08
CA LEU A 113 -0.14 4.17 -10.96
C LEU A 113 0.35 4.64 -12.33
N VAL A 114 -0.17 4.00 -13.37
CA VAL A 114 0.11 4.33 -14.77
C VAL A 114 -1.17 4.75 -15.48
N ASP A 115 -1.05 5.65 -16.45
CA ASP A 115 -2.15 5.98 -17.35
C ASP A 115 -2.26 4.99 -18.51
N GLU A 116 -3.25 5.21 -19.39
CA GLU A 116 -3.51 4.36 -20.56
C GLU A 116 -2.32 4.29 -21.53
N GLY A 117 -1.41 5.26 -21.49
CA GLY A 117 -0.18 5.29 -22.27
C GLY A 117 1.01 4.68 -21.54
N GLY A 118 0.83 4.13 -20.34
CA GLY A 118 1.90 3.62 -19.49
C GLY A 118 2.70 4.71 -18.76
N GLY A 119 2.27 5.97 -18.83
CA GLY A 119 2.94 7.08 -18.15
C GLY A 119 2.62 7.12 -16.66
N ARG A 120 3.63 7.46 -15.84
CA ARG A 120 3.46 7.63 -14.38
C ARG A 120 2.38 8.69 -14.08
N VAL A 121 1.43 8.34 -13.22
CA VAL A 121 0.35 9.24 -12.81
C VAL A 121 0.84 10.08 -11.63
N GLY A 122 0.87 11.41 -11.81
CA GLY A 122 1.07 12.34 -10.71
C GLY A 122 -0.23 12.81 -10.06
N PHE A 123 -0.13 13.41 -8.86
CA PHE A 123 -1.28 13.87 -8.07
C PHE A 123 -2.33 14.66 -8.86
N ALA A 124 -1.91 15.65 -9.66
CA ALA A 124 -2.84 16.50 -10.39
C ALA A 124 -3.69 15.74 -11.43
N ARG A 125 -3.13 14.68 -12.06
CA ARG A 125 -3.88 13.84 -13.00
C ARG A 125 -4.82 12.92 -12.24
N TRP A 126 -4.34 12.29 -11.17
CA TRP A 126 -5.13 11.43 -10.30
C TRP A 126 -6.35 12.16 -9.73
N TYR A 127 -6.14 13.33 -9.13
CA TYR A 127 -7.22 14.11 -8.50
C TYR A 127 -8.28 14.54 -9.52
N ARG A 128 -7.89 14.96 -10.73
CA ARG A 128 -8.84 15.31 -11.80
C ARG A 128 -9.69 14.12 -12.23
N ARG A 129 -9.08 12.94 -12.40
CA ARG A 129 -9.82 11.71 -12.75
C ARG A 129 -10.83 11.34 -11.67
N TRP A 130 -10.42 11.40 -10.41
CA TRP A 130 -11.30 11.16 -9.28
C TRP A 130 -12.47 12.16 -9.26
N LEU A 131 -12.16 13.46 -9.45
CA LEU A 131 -13.17 14.52 -9.45
C LEU A 131 -14.17 14.36 -10.60
N GLU A 132 -13.68 14.12 -11.82
CA GLU A 132 -14.51 13.87 -13.01
C GLU A 132 -15.43 12.67 -12.80
N ALA A 133 -14.92 11.58 -12.21
CA ALA A 133 -15.73 10.40 -11.89
C ALA A 133 -16.81 10.70 -10.84
N ALA A 134 -16.46 11.46 -9.80
CA ALA A 134 -17.40 11.86 -8.74
C ALA A 134 -18.50 12.80 -9.27
N GLU A 135 -18.15 13.77 -10.12
CA GLU A 135 -19.10 14.69 -10.76
C GLU A 135 -20.01 13.95 -11.75
N GLY A 136 -19.44 13.06 -12.57
CA GLY A 136 -20.20 12.24 -13.53
C GLY A 136 -21.14 11.24 -12.85
N ALA A 137 -20.76 10.68 -11.70
CA ALA A 137 -21.62 9.83 -10.89
C ALA A 137 -22.73 10.61 -10.17
N SER A 138 -22.54 11.93 -9.98
CA SER A 138 -23.49 12.82 -9.30
C SER A 138 -24.60 13.35 -10.21
N GLY A 139 -24.53 13.12 -11.53
CA GLY A 139 -25.63 13.40 -12.46
C GLY A 139 -26.18 14.83 -12.39
N LEU A 140 -25.28 15.82 -12.37
CA LEU A 140 -25.61 17.22 -12.70
C LEU A 140 -25.56 17.44 -14.20
#